data_AF-A0A538GJC2-F1
#
_entry.id   AF-A0A538GJC2-F1
#
_cell.length_a   1.000
_cell.length_b   1.000
_cell.length_c   1.000
_cell.angle_alpha   90.00
_cell.angle_beta   90.00
_cell.angle_gamma   90.00
#
_symmetry.space_group_name_H-M   'P 1'
#
loop_
_entity.id
_entity.type
_entity.pdbx_description
1 polymer ?
#
loop_
_entity_poly.entity_id
_entity_poly.type
_entity_poly.pdbx_seq_one_letter_code
_entity_poly.pdbx_strand_id
1 'polypeptide(L)' 'MADPIAQLRDVVAAGATAPAEMTGYLEKVRDRAYAVTDREVEALKEAGLTEDEIFEQTVTVAIAEGLRRLDRVTEVIG' A
#
# COMPACT_ATOMS: atom_id res chain seq x y z
N MET A 1 0.09 12.08 -24.39
CA MET A 1 0.65 11.67 -23.09
C MET A 1 -0.27 10.62 -22.51
N ALA A 2 0.27 9.54 -21.95
CA ALA A 2 -0.55 8.55 -21.27
C ALA A 2 -1.15 9.14 -19.98
N ASP A 3 -2.32 8.65 -19.59
CA ASP A 3 -2.99 9.03 -18.32
C ASP A 3 -2.12 8.57 -17.13
N PRO A 4 -1.58 9.48 -16.31
CA PRO A 4 -0.74 9.12 -15.17
C PRO A 4 -1.44 8.22 -14.15
N ILE A 5 -2.77 8.33 -13.98
CA ILE A 5 -3.51 7.49 -13.05
C ILE A 5 -3.65 6.06 -13.60
N ALA A 6 -3.89 5.91 -14.90
CA ALA A 6 -3.85 4.60 -15.54
C ALA A 6 -2.48 3.93 -15.39
N GLN A 7 -1.37 4.67 -15.61
CA GLN A 7 -0.02 4.15 -15.40
C GLN A 7 0.21 3.71 -13.95
N LEU A 8 -0.29 4.49 -12.99
CA LEU A 8 -0.15 4.17 -11.57
C LEU A 8 -0.93 2.89 -11.19
N ARG A 9 -2.11 2.67 -11.79
CA ARG A 9 -2.87 1.43 -11.64
C ARG A 9 -2.07 0.22 -12.14
N ASP A 10 -1.45 0.35 -13.32
CA ASP A 10 -0.65 -0.74 -13.91
C ASP A 10 0.55 -1.09 -13.02
N VAL A 11 1.24 -0.08 -12.47
CA VAL A 11 2.38 -0.28 -11.54
C VAL A 11 1.94 -1.04 -10.28
N VAL A 12 0.84 -0.62 -9.65
CA VAL A 12 0.32 -1.29 -8.44
C VAL A 12 -0.13 -2.71 -8.74
N ALA A 13 -0.78 -2.94 -9.89
CA ALA A 13 -1.24 -4.26 -10.29
C ALA A 13 -0.10 -5.24 -10.63
N ALA A 14 1.04 -4.73 -11.09
CA ALA A 14 2.24 -5.51 -11.38
C ALA A 14 3.12 -5.77 -10.14
N GLY A 15 2.81 -5.15 -9.00
CA GLY A 15 3.57 -5.28 -7.77
C GLY A 15 3.57 -6.71 -7.20
N ALA A 16 4.65 -7.06 -6.49
CA ALA A 16 4.76 -8.36 -5.84
C ALA A 16 3.70 -8.51 -4.74
N THR A 17 3.21 -9.75 -4.55
CA THR A 17 2.31 -10.07 -3.43
C THR A 17 3.04 -9.88 -2.11
N ALA A 18 2.41 -9.17 -1.17
CA ALA A 18 2.96 -8.94 0.15
C ALA A 18 3.23 -10.25 0.91
N PRO A 19 4.37 -10.36 1.61
CA PRO A 19 4.63 -11.44 2.56
C PRO A 19 3.55 -11.52 3.65
N ALA A 20 3.25 -12.73 4.13
CA ALA A 20 2.16 -12.96 5.08
C ALA A 20 2.38 -12.22 6.41
N GLU A 21 3.64 -12.08 6.81
CA GLU A 21 4.13 -11.37 7.99
C GLU A 21 3.69 -9.88 7.98
N MET A 22 3.49 -9.30 6.80
CA MET A 22 3.09 -7.91 6.63
C MET A 22 1.57 -7.68 6.75
N THR A 23 0.74 -8.73 6.78
CA THR A 23 -0.73 -8.62 6.69
C THR A 23 -1.30 -7.60 7.69
N GLY A 24 -0.99 -7.76 8.99
CA GLY A 24 -1.51 -6.87 10.03
C GLY A 24 -0.97 -5.43 9.93
N TYR A 25 0.28 -5.27 9.51
CA TYR A 25 0.87 -3.96 9.26
C TYR A 25 0.18 -3.26 8.07
N LEU A 26 -0.04 -3.96 6.97
CA LEU A 26 -0.65 -3.41 5.75
C LEU A 26 -2.15 -3.11 5.92
N GLU A 27 -2.88 -3.91 6.69
CA GLU A 27 -4.24 -3.57 7.13
C GLU A 27 -4.26 -2.24 7.90
N LYS A 28 -3.28 -2.05 8.79
CA LYS A 28 -3.15 -0.82 9.55
C LYS A 28 -2.79 0.38 8.66
N VAL A 29 -1.89 0.20 7.69
CA VAL A 29 -1.57 1.22 6.68
C VAL A 29 -2.84 1.62 5.89
N ARG A 30 -3.66 0.65 5.47
CA ARG A 30 -4.90 0.92 4.73
C ARG A 30 -5.91 1.72 5.55
N ASP A 31 -6.15 1.31 6.79
CA ASP A 31 -7.28 1.81 7.58
C ASP A 31 -6.91 2.99 8.49
N ARG A 32 -5.66 3.02 9.00
CA ARG A 32 -5.23 3.92 10.06
C ARG A 32 -3.71 4.19 10.04
N ALA A 33 -3.16 4.57 8.89
CA ALA A 33 -1.73 4.84 8.70
C ALA A 33 -1.11 5.76 9.78
N TYR A 34 -1.85 6.77 10.25
CA TYR A 34 -1.42 7.70 11.31
C TYR A 34 -1.13 7.02 12.66
N ALA A 35 -1.59 5.78 12.86
CA ALA A 35 -1.39 5.02 14.08
C ALA A 35 -0.24 4.01 13.97
N VAL A 36 0.38 3.85 12.78
CA VAL A 36 1.56 3.01 12.58
C VAL A 36 2.70 3.51 13.47
N THR A 37 3.41 2.58 14.09
CA THR A 37 4.49 2.87 15.04
C THR A 37 5.81 2.26 14.58
N ASP A 38 6.93 2.85 14.98
CA ASP A 38 8.27 2.34 14.68
C ASP A 38 8.46 0.88 15.12
N ARG A 39 7.85 0.50 16.25
CA ARG A 39 7.90 -0.88 16.77
C ARG A 39 7.29 -1.90 15.81
N GLU A 40 6.28 -1.53 15.03
CA GLU A 40 5.70 -2.45 14.04
C GLU A 40 6.63 -2.63 12.84
N VAL A 41 7.36 -1.59 12.43
CA VAL A 41 8.38 -1.68 11.38
C VAL A 41 9.57 -2.51 11.84
N GLU A 42 10.06 -2.29 13.07
CA GLU A 42 11.16 -3.08 13.63
C GLU A 42 10.78 -4.56 13.79
N ALA A 43 9.54 -4.88 14.17
CA ALA A 43 9.07 -6.27 14.22
C ALA A 43 9.09 -6.97 12.85
N LEU A 44 8.81 -6.23 11.77
CA LEU A 44 8.93 -6.78 10.40
C LEU A 44 10.39 -7.01 10.01
N LYS A 45 11.29 -6.10 10.38
CA LYS A 45 12.73 -6.26 10.16
C LYS A 45 13.29 -7.46 10.94
N GLU A 46 12.86 -7.65 12.19
CA GLU A 46 13.18 -8.84 13.01
C GLU A 46 12.65 -10.14 12.38
N ALA A 47 11.55 -10.08 11.64
CA ALA A 47 11.01 -11.20 10.86
C ALA A 47 11.78 -11.47 9.56
N GLY A 48 12.82 -10.68 9.25
CA GLY A 48 13.71 -10.87 8.11
C GLY A 48 13.33 -10.07 6.86
N LEU A 49 12.35 -9.17 6.95
CA LEU A 49 11.97 -8.27 5.84
C LEU A 49 12.97 -7.11 5.73
N THR A 50 13.35 -6.79 4.51
CA THR A 50 14.19 -5.62 4.23
C THR A 50 13.37 -4.33 4.30
N GLU A 51 14.05 -3.20 4.55
CA GLU A 51 13.38 -1.88 4.54
C GLU A 51 12.78 -1.55 3.17
N ASP A 52 13.43 -1.98 2.08
CA ASP A 52 12.91 -1.80 0.72
C ASP A 52 11.62 -2.59 0.50
N GLU A 53 11.54 -3.86 0.93
CA GLU A 53 10.31 -4.66 0.88
C GLU A 53 9.19 -4.01 1.69
N ILE A 54 9.51 -3.53 2.91
CA ILE A 54 8.54 -2.86 3.77
C ILE A 54 8.02 -1.59 3.09
N PHE A 55 8.92 -0.76 2.55
CA PHE A 55 8.58 0.47 1.86
C PHE A 55 7.73 0.21 0.61
N GLU A 56 8.14 -0.70 -0.26
CA GLU A 56 7.45 -1.03 -1.51
C GLU A 56 6.01 -1.48 -1.24
N GLN A 57 5.81 -2.38 -0.28
CA GLN A 57 4.48 -2.87 0.08
C GLN A 57 3.63 -1.78 0.75
N THR A 58 4.24 -0.92 1.57
CA THR A 58 3.55 0.23 2.19
C THR A 58 3.00 1.18 1.13
N VAL A 59 3.84 1.56 0.17
CA VAL A 59 3.50 2.47 -0.92
C VAL A 59 2.44 1.83 -1.83
N THR A 60 2.60 0.55 -2.17
CA THR A 60 1.63 -0.21 -2.96
C THR A 60 0.24 -0.19 -2.33
N VAL A 61 0.13 -0.48 -1.04
CA VAL A 61 -1.16 -0.50 -0.33
C VAL A 61 -1.76 0.91 -0.18
N ALA A 62 -0.94 1.91 0.11
CA ALA A 62 -1.41 3.29 0.24
C ALA A 62 -1.97 3.82 -1.09
N ILE A 63 -1.30 3.54 -2.21
CA ILE A 63 -1.76 3.94 -3.54
C ILE A 63 -3.02 3.16 -3.92
N ALA A 64 -3.05 1.84 -3.70
CA ALA A 64 -4.22 1.02 -4.01
C ALA A 64 -5.48 1.54 -3.28
N GLU A 65 -5.35 1.90 -2.01
CA GLU A 65 -6.45 2.49 -1.23
C GLU A 65 -6.83 3.90 -1.71
N GLY A 66 -5.85 4.71 -2.13
CA GLY A 66 -6.10 6.01 -2.76
C GLY A 66 -6.89 5.89 -4.07
N LEU A 67 -6.50 4.96 -4.94
CA LEU A 67 -7.19 4.65 -6.19
C LEU A 67 -8.60 4.13 -5.94
N ARG A 68 -8.78 3.22 -4.98
CA ARG A 68 -10.09 2.73 -4.56
C ARG A 68 -11.00 3.90 -4.15
N ARG A 69 -10.52 4.84 -3.34
CA ARG A 69 -11.28 6.02 -2.91
C ARG A 69 -11.63 6.93 -4.11
N LEU A 70 -10.70 7.11 -5.04
CA LEU A 70 -10.92 7.89 -6.25
C LEU A 70 -12.01 7.28 -7.15
N ASP A 71 -11.98 5.96 -7.34
CA ASP A 71 -12.99 5.24 -8.13
C ASP A 71 -14.38 5.42 -7.50
N ARG A 72 -14.48 5.28 -6.17
CA ARG A 72 -15.74 5.48 -5.43
C ARG A 72 -16.30 6.90 -5.57
N VAL A 73 -15.45 7.91 -5.59
CA VAL A 73 -15.91 9.30 -5.82
C VAL A 73 -16.37 9.46 -7.27
N THR A 74 -15.63 8.91 -8.22
CA THR A 74 -15.95 8.98 -9.66
C THR A 74 -17.30 8.34 -9.96
N GLU A 75 -17.64 7.20 -9.32
CA GLU A 75 -18.97 6.57 -9.41
C GLU A 75 -20.13 7.46 -8.95
N VAL A 76 -19.87 8.44 -8.08
CA VAL A 76 -20.90 9.32 -7.50
C VAL A 76 -21.03 10.63 -8.27
N ILE A 77 -19.91 11.17 -8.79
CA ILE A 77 -19.88 12.51 -9.40
C ILE A 77 -19.74 12.51 -10.93
N GLY A 78 -19.50 11.35 -11.55
CA GLY A 78 -19.40 11.18 -13.00
C GLY A 78 -20.74 10.78 -13.61
#